data_AF-A0A930EW64-F1
#
_entry.id   AF-A0A930EW64-F1
#
_cell.length_a   1.000
_cell.length_b   1.000
_cell.length_c   1.000
_cell.angle_alpha   90.00
_cell.angle_beta   90.00
_cell.angle_gamma   90.00
#
_symmetry.space_group_name_H-M   'P 1'
#
loop_
_entity.id
_entity.type
_entity.pdbx_description
1 polymer ?
#
loop_
_entity_poly.entity_id
_entity_poly.type
_entity_poly.pdbx_seq_one_letter_code
_entity_poly.pdbx_strand_id
1 'polypeptide(L)'
;MSSTLLVGNAVSVYASPTISTTEQNAIDTFMATNPVDGDRVTIDTVNPAAPTPITYTFPGTNYVSMFCDRNRTINLTQDGVYTVNNLGYGTVINAKIKDFNTIVWYKIINTPEYLANTGGVENDWYFAKKITVINQADNSEVEIDHPVLSLGSRVLNPIPFGRYFIDVPIEAEDPRFHIEYTSEDQATRFNYHGGYWKFVVPMSEEYSYDTIVQADESLKTNETVIDEGAFGTKSANVIGQFTNINTITSPEPSVVYSTNNADVIYNNIVTDFNNATEANPEIYHNFDWGGYTADVVYTAPRNRIIRVGIDYTHYIAEDGTVLLPTVYGLQGAETISGYHLSETRTEANGDRVYVYKTIAAASASTPKTDDTTNIFGFAVMFMMTIFAGARAFIARSKDA
;
A
#
# COMPACT_ATOMS: atom_id res chain seq x y z
N MET A 1 -22.04 -30.09 6.26
CA MET A 1 -20.99 -29.73 7.24
C MET A 1 -20.46 -28.37 6.80
N SER A 2 -20.74 -27.34 7.60
CA SER A 2 -20.54 -25.94 7.22
C SER A 2 -19.11 -25.53 7.53
N SER A 3 -18.28 -25.44 6.50
CA SER A 3 -16.94 -24.85 6.61
C SER A 3 -17.12 -23.33 6.61
N THR A 4 -17.20 -22.77 7.81
CA THR A 4 -17.18 -21.32 8.01
C THR A 4 -15.74 -20.88 7.76
N LEU A 5 -15.50 -20.12 6.68
CA LEU A 5 -14.20 -19.54 6.39
C LEU A 5 -13.89 -18.51 7.49
N LEU A 6 -12.98 -18.87 8.39
CA LEU A 6 -12.34 -17.91 9.28
C LEU A 6 -11.44 -17.00 8.43
N VAL A 7 -12.01 -15.90 7.93
CA VAL A 7 -11.20 -14.73 7.59
C VAL A 7 -10.66 -14.23 8.91
N GLY A 8 -9.39 -14.51 9.16
CA GLY A 8 -8.64 -13.93 10.26
C GLY A 8 -8.53 -12.43 10.05
N ASN A 9 -9.58 -11.68 10.39
CA ASN A 9 -9.40 -10.31 10.84
C ASN A 9 -8.61 -10.41 12.13
N ALA A 10 -7.28 -10.41 12.00
CA ALA A 10 -6.41 -10.03 13.09
C ALA A 10 -6.80 -8.59 13.43
N VAL A 11 -7.70 -8.45 14.40
CA VAL A 11 -7.85 -7.22 15.15
C VAL A 11 -6.49 -7.01 15.79
N SER A 12 -5.64 -6.22 15.13
CA SER A 12 -4.43 -5.70 15.75
C SER A 12 -4.92 -4.85 16.91
N VAL A 13 -4.88 -5.44 18.10
CA VAL A 13 -4.88 -4.66 19.33
C VAL A 13 -3.64 -3.79 19.19
N TYR A 14 -3.81 -2.53 18.78
CA TYR A 14 -2.73 -1.57 18.69
C TYR A 14 -2.12 -1.47 20.09
N ALA A 15 -1.03 -2.19 20.31
CA ALA A 15 -0.19 -1.99 21.47
C ALA A 15 0.22 -0.51 21.46
N SER A 16 0.20 0.13 22.63
CA SER A 16 0.78 1.47 22.74
C SER A 16 2.18 1.45 22.14
N PRO A 17 2.53 2.42 21.29
CA PRO A 17 3.78 2.37 20.55
C PRO A 17 4.93 2.37 21.55
N THR A 18 5.74 1.32 21.50
CA THR A 18 6.84 1.10 22.44
C THR A 18 8.14 1.35 21.69
N ILE A 19 9.04 2.12 22.31
CA ILE A 19 10.42 2.32 21.83
C ILE A 19 11.21 1.05 22.14
N SER A 20 11.76 0.42 21.11
CA SER A 20 12.64 -0.75 21.24
C SER A 20 14.00 -0.36 21.82
N THR A 21 14.75 -1.33 22.35
CA THR A 21 16.10 -1.07 22.86
C THR A 21 17.06 -0.53 21.78
N THR A 22 16.91 -0.97 20.53
CA THR A 22 17.71 -0.48 19.41
C THR A 22 17.37 0.98 19.09
N GLU A 23 16.08 1.32 19.03
CA GLU A 23 15.64 2.71 18.85
C GLU A 23 16.13 3.59 19.99
N GLN A 24 16.06 3.13 21.25
CA GLN A 24 16.56 3.89 22.39
C GLN A 24 18.06 4.18 22.30
N ASN A 25 18.88 3.19 21.94
CA ASN A 25 20.32 3.40 21.77
C ASN A 25 20.62 4.42 20.65
N ALA A 26 19.82 4.42 19.59
CA ALA A 26 19.95 5.37 18.50
C ALA A 26 19.51 6.79 18.92
N ILE A 27 18.44 6.90 19.71
CA ILE A 27 18.02 8.16 20.34
C ILE A 27 19.14 8.71 21.22
N ASP A 28 19.71 7.89 22.11
CA ASP A 28 20.78 8.34 23.01
C ASP A 28 22.02 8.81 22.23
N THR A 29 22.36 8.11 21.14
CA THR A 29 23.47 8.49 20.23
C THR A 29 23.20 9.82 19.54
N PHE A 30 21.98 10.04 19.06
CA PHE A 30 21.55 11.30 18.44
C PHE A 30 21.56 12.45 19.45
N MET A 31 21.01 12.24 20.65
CA MET A 31 20.96 13.25 21.70
C MET A 31 22.36 13.66 22.20
N ALA A 32 23.34 12.76 22.14
CA ALA A 32 24.73 13.05 22.48
C ALA A 32 25.42 14.03 21.50
N THR A 33 24.83 14.30 20.33
CA THR A 33 25.35 15.31 19.40
C THR A 33 24.87 16.72 19.72
N ASN A 34 24.05 16.90 20.76
CA ASN A 34 23.38 18.16 21.11
C ASN A 34 22.61 18.76 19.92
N PRO A 35 21.61 18.04 19.37
CA PRO A 35 20.82 18.52 18.24
C PRO A 35 20.07 19.82 18.56
N VAL A 36 19.69 20.56 17.51
CA VAL A 36 18.79 21.71 17.62
C VAL A 36 17.38 21.34 17.16
N ASP A 37 16.40 22.20 17.46
CA ASP A 37 15.00 21.93 17.11
C ASP A 37 14.82 21.60 15.62
N GLY A 38 14.06 20.55 15.35
CA GLY A 38 13.80 20.07 14.00
C GLY A 38 14.93 19.24 13.37
N ASP A 39 16.09 19.11 14.01
CA ASP A 39 17.14 18.19 13.55
C ASP A 39 16.60 16.75 13.50
N ARG A 40 17.01 16.00 12.47
CA ARG A 40 16.50 14.66 12.18
C ARG A 40 17.63 13.69 11.89
N VAL A 41 17.44 12.45 12.31
CA VAL A 41 18.27 11.31 11.90
C VAL A 41 17.40 10.10 11.59
N THR A 42 17.63 9.47 10.44
CA THR A 42 17.04 8.16 10.11
C THR A 42 17.81 7.08 10.86
N ILE A 43 17.11 6.26 11.63
CA ILE A 43 17.71 5.22 12.48
C ILE A 43 17.43 3.81 11.97
N ASP A 44 16.40 3.64 11.15
CA ASP A 44 16.05 2.37 10.51
C ASP A 44 15.18 2.59 9.28
N THR A 45 15.14 1.61 8.39
CA THR A 45 14.19 1.54 7.27
C THR A 45 13.38 0.25 7.41
N VAL A 46 12.09 0.40 7.70
CA VAL A 46 11.17 -0.73 7.85
C VAL A 46 10.75 -1.17 6.46
N ASN A 47 11.04 -2.42 6.13
CA ASN A 47 10.66 -3.03 4.86
C ASN A 47 9.40 -3.88 5.02
N PRO A 48 8.53 -3.93 4.00
CA PRO A 48 7.39 -4.83 4.01
C PRO A 48 7.82 -6.29 4.02
N ALA A 49 6.93 -7.16 4.50
CA ALA A 49 7.18 -8.59 4.42
C ALA A 49 7.23 -9.04 2.95
N ALA A 50 8.15 -9.95 2.63
CA ALA A 50 8.19 -10.54 1.30
C ALA A 50 6.84 -11.23 1.00
N PRO A 51 6.23 -10.97 -0.17
CA PRO A 51 4.97 -11.61 -0.53
C PRO A 51 5.17 -13.12 -0.60
N THR A 52 4.17 -13.87 -0.13
CA THR A 52 4.21 -15.33 -0.24
C THR A 52 4.20 -15.72 -1.72
N PRO A 53 5.17 -16.52 -2.20
CA PRO A 53 5.20 -16.92 -3.60
C PRO A 53 3.94 -17.67 -3.99
N ILE A 54 3.33 -17.28 -5.11
CA ILE A 54 2.25 -18.05 -5.71
C ILE A 54 2.86 -19.30 -6.35
N THR A 55 2.49 -20.48 -5.85
CA THR A 55 3.00 -21.77 -6.35
C THR A 55 2.11 -22.40 -7.42
N TYR A 56 0.96 -21.79 -7.72
CA TYR A 56 0.07 -22.28 -8.75
C TYR A 56 0.71 -22.13 -10.14
N THR A 57 0.52 -23.14 -10.99
CA THR A 57 0.93 -23.13 -12.40
C THR A 57 -0.20 -23.74 -13.21
N PHE A 58 -0.52 -23.12 -14.34
CA PHE A 58 -1.62 -23.57 -15.18
C PHE A 58 -1.36 -25.00 -15.71
N PRO A 59 -2.30 -25.95 -15.59
CA PRO A 59 -2.06 -27.37 -15.86
C PRO A 59 -2.04 -27.75 -17.36
N GLY A 60 -1.94 -26.77 -18.26
CA GLY A 60 -1.96 -27.00 -19.70
C GLY A 60 -3.30 -27.55 -20.16
N THR A 61 -3.31 -28.59 -21.01
CA THR A 61 -4.54 -29.14 -21.60
C THR A 61 -5.48 -29.84 -20.62
N ASN A 62 -5.00 -30.15 -19.42
CA ASN A 62 -5.74 -30.89 -18.38
C ASN A 62 -6.55 -29.99 -17.44
N TYR A 63 -6.63 -28.69 -17.75
CA TYR A 63 -7.39 -27.75 -16.94
C TYR A 63 -8.90 -28.05 -16.97
N VAL A 64 -9.57 -27.68 -15.88
CA VAL A 64 -11.02 -27.54 -15.84
C VAL A 64 -11.36 -26.07 -15.71
N SER A 65 -12.15 -25.54 -16.64
CA SER A 65 -12.55 -24.14 -16.59
C SER A 65 -13.30 -23.81 -15.30
N MET A 66 -13.13 -22.58 -14.80
CA MET A 66 -13.83 -22.02 -13.66
C MET A 66 -15.36 -22.19 -13.72
N PHE A 67 -15.96 -22.29 -14.91
CA PHE A 67 -17.40 -22.47 -15.10
C PHE A 67 -17.86 -23.92 -15.02
N CYS A 68 -16.93 -24.86 -14.86
CA CYS A 68 -17.20 -26.27 -14.74
C CYS A 68 -16.88 -26.77 -13.34
N ASP A 69 -17.74 -27.63 -12.80
CA ASP A 69 -17.45 -28.32 -11.55
C ASP A 69 -16.42 -29.43 -11.83
N ARG A 70 -15.21 -29.23 -11.28
CA ARG A 70 -14.05 -30.12 -11.43
C ARG A 70 -14.35 -31.58 -11.06
N ASN A 71 -15.28 -31.81 -10.14
CA ASN A 71 -15.58 -33.14 -9.60
C ASN A 71 -16.86 -33.76 -10.18
N ARG A 72 -17.52 -33.10 -11.15
CA ARG A 72 -18.79 -33.57 -11.71
C ARG A 72 -18.72 -33.67 -13.21
N THR A 73 -18.51 -34.89 -13.68
CA THR A 73 -18.62 -35.26 -15.09
C THR A 73 -19.68 -36.34 -15.29
N ILE A 74 -20.18 -36.45 -16.52
CA ILE A 74 -21.04 -37.56 -16.94
C ILE A 74 -20.58 -38.12 -18.30
N ASN A 75 -20.88 -39.40 -18.51
CA ASN A 75 -20.96 -40.00 -19.84
C ASN A 75 -22.42 -40.40 -20.08
N LEU A 76 -22.90 -40.21 -21.31
CA LEU A 76 -24.28 -40.58 -21.64
C LEU A 76 -24.39 -42.11 -21.72
N THR A 77 -25.40 -42.68 -21.08
CA THR A 77 -25.59 -44.15 -21.03
C THR A 77 -26.55 -44.68 -22.08
N GLN A 78 -27.25 -43.79 -22.79
CA GLN A 78 -28.26 -44.14 -23.79
C GLN A 78 -28.12 -43.27 -25.03
N ASP A 79 -28.29 -43.89 -26.19
CA ASP A 79 -28.46 -43.18 -27.45
C ASP A 79 -29.79 -42.41 -27.42
N GLY A 80 -29.83 -41.27 -28.10
CA GLY A 80 -30.99 -40.40 -28.11
C GLY A 80 -30.95 -39.41 -29.26
N VAL A 81 -32.14 -38.98 -29.67
CA VAL A 81 -32.29 -37.84 -30.58
C VAL A 81 -32.35 -36.57 -29.75
N TYR A 82 -31.52 -35.59 -30.13
CA TYR A 82 -31.39 -34.30 -29.48
C TYR A 82 -31.80 -33.21 -30.48
N THR A 83 -32.47 -32.18 -29.98
CA THR A 83 -32.64 -30.94 -30.73
C THR A 83 -31.34 -30.15 -30.64
N VAL A 84 -30.72 -29.86 -31.77
CA VAL A 84 -29.46 -29.10 -31.84
C VAL A 84 -29.78 -27.73 -32.38
N ASN A 85 -29.57 -26.71 -31.56
CA ASN A 85 -29.75 -25.32 -31.96
C ASN A 85 -28.42 -24.71 -32.41
N ASN A 86 -28.53 -23.66 -33.22
CA ASN A 86 -27.47 -22.69 -33.50
C ASN A 86 -26.20 -23.27 -34.14
N LEU A 87 -26.33 -24.28 -35.01
CA LEU A 87 -25.25 -24.71 -35.92
C LEU A 87 -24.91 -23.64 -36.98
N GLY A 88 -25.83 -22.70 -37.16
CA GLY A 88 -25.73 -21.45 -37.90
C GLY A 88 -26.84 -20.53 -37.37
N TYR A 89 -26.84 -19.24 -37.74
CA TYR A 89 -27.84 -18.30 -37.24
C TYR A 89 -29.26 -18.79 -37.55
N GLY A 90 -30.03 -19.17 -36.51
CA GLY A 90 -31.39 -19.68 -36.64
C GLY A 90 -31.54 -21.13 -37.12
N THR A 91 -30.44 -21.88 -37.32
CA THR A 91 -30.50 -23.27 -37.78
C THR A 91 -30.79 -24.21 -36.61
N VAL A 92 -31.82 -25.06 -36.76
CA VAL A 92 -32.18 -26.12 -35.81
C VAL A 92 -32.25 -27.45 -36.56
N ILE A 93 -31.62 -28.48 -36.02
CA ILE A 93 -31.71 -29.87 -36.52
C ILE A 93 -32.08 -30.83 -35.40
N ASN A 94 -32.57 -32.01 -35.77
CA ASN A 94 -32.62 -33.15 -34.86
C ASN A 94 -31.45 -34.07 -35.19
N ALA A 95 -30.62 -34.39 -34.20
CA ALA A 95 -29.41 -35.19 -34.42
C ALA A 95 -29.19 -36.20 -33.30
N LYS A 96 -28.49 -37.29 -33.62
CA LYS A 96 -27.93 -38.20 -32.61
C LYS A 96 -26.49 -37.82 -32.33
N ILE A 97 -26.04 -38.00 -31.09
CA ILE A 97 -24.64 -37.78 -30.74
C ILE A 97 -23.86 -39.04 -31.13
N LYS A 98 -22.86 -38.87 -31.99
CA LYS A 98 -21.96 -39.97 -32.37
C LYS A 98 -21.08 -40.33 -31.17
N ASP A 99 -20.88 -41.63 -30.96
CA ASP A 99 -20.07 -42.18 -29.86
C ASP A 99 -20.42 -41.58 -28.49
N PHE A 100 -21.73 -41.38 -28.23
CA PHE A 100 -22.27 -40.64 -27.08
C PHE A 100 -21.74 -41.08 -25.71
N ASN A 101 -21.40 -42.36 -25.57
CA ASN A 101 -20.89 -42.95 -24.33
C ASN A 101 -19.40 -42.69 -24.09
N THR A 102 -18.67 -42.22 -25.10
CA THR A 102 -17.24 -41.88 -25.01
C THR A 102 -17.01 -40.42 -24.63
N ILE A 103 -18.01 -39.57 -24.83
CA ILE A 103 -17.90 -38.13 -24.58
C ILE A 103 -18.00 -37.87 -23.08
N VAL A 104 -16.99 -37.19 -22.55
CA VAL A 104 -16.99 -36.66 -21.18
C VAL A 104 -17.63 -35.28 -21.18
N TRP A 105 -18.70 -35.16 -20.41
CA TRP A 105 -19.45 -33.92 -20.23
C TRP A 105 -19.17 -33.35 -18.84
N TYR A 106 -18.71 -32.11 -18.76
CA TYR A 106 -18.42 -31.38 -17.53
C TYR A 106 -19.66 -30.64 -17.06
N LYS A 107 -20.02 -30.79 -15.78
CA LYS A 107 -21.15 -30.08 -15.19
C LYS A 107 -20.84 -28.58 -15.15
N ILE A 108 -21.74 -27.75 -15.67
CA ILE A 108 -21.64 -26.29 -15.47
C ILE A 108 -22.02 -25.96 -14.04
N ILE A 109 -21.22 -25.10 -13.39
CA ILE A 109 -21.43 -24.70 -11.99
C ILE A 109 -22.78 -24.00 -11.81
N ASN A 110 -23.34 -24.16 -10.62
CA ASN A 110 -24.50 -23.40 -10.17
C ASN A 110 -24.03 -22.47 -9.05
N THR A 111 -24.18 -21.17 -9.24
CA THR A 111 -23.92 -20.16 -8.19
C THR A 111 -24.84 -20.38 -7.00
N PRO A 112 -24.39 -20.07 -5.77
CA PRO A 112 -25.23 -20.16 -4.58
C PRO A 112 -26.56 -19.40 -4.72
N GLU A 113 -26.53 -18.22 -5.34
CA GLU A 113 -27.68 -17.34 -5.55
C GLU A 113 -28.66 -17.90 -6.57
N TYR A 114 -28.15 -18.55 -7.64
CA TYR A 114 -29.00 -19.29 -8.56
C TYR A 114 -29.77 -20.39 -7.82
N LEU A 115 -29.07 -21.19 -6.99
CA LEU A 115 -29.71 -22.25 -6.21
C LEU A 115 -30.71 -21.70 -5.20
N ALA A 116 -30.40 -20.59 -4.54
CA ALA A 116 -31.35 -19.92 -3.65
C ALA A 116 -32.63 -19.52 -4.39
N ASN A 117 -32.49 -18.95 -5.59
CA ASN A 117 -33.62 -18.48 -6.41
C ASN A 117 -34.44 -19.61 -7.04
N THR A 118 -33.84 -20.77 -7.30
CA THR A 118 -34.54 -21.94 -7.85
C THR A 118 -35.06 -22.90 -6.77
N GLY A 119 -34.94 -22.56 -5.48
CA GLY A 119 -35.34 -23.46 -4.39
C GLY A 119 -34.47 -24.71 -4.29
N GLY A 120 -33.19 -24.60 -4.66
CA GLY A 120 -32.20 -25.68 -4.65
C GLY A 120 -32.18 -26.54 -5.92
N VAL A 121 -32.95 -26.17 -6.94
CA VAL A 121 -32.98 -26.91 -8.21
C VAL A 121 -31.79 -26.49 -9.07
N GLU A 122 -30.84 -27.41 -9.24
CA GLU A 122 -29.72 -27.21 -10.15
C GLU A 122 -30.17 -27.11 -11.61
N ASN A 123 -29.50 -26.25 -12.37
CA ASN A 123 -29.49 -26.31 -13.82
C ASN A 123 -28.89 -27.65 -14.27
N ASP A 124 -29.46 -28.32 -15.27
CA ASP A 124 -29.03 -29.61 -15.81
C ASP A 124 -28.07 -29.51 -17.01
N TRP A 125 -27.34 -28.39 -17.12
CA TRP A 125 -26.44 -28.15 -18.25
C TRP A 125 -25.05 -28.73 -18.05
N TYR A 126 -24.51 -29.25 -19.15
CA TYR A 126 -23.19 -29.84 -19.24
C TYR A 126 -22.46 -29.37 -20.49
N PHE A 127 -21.15 -29.25 -20.40
CA PHE A 127 -20.27 -28.80 -21.46
C PHE A 127 -19.37 -29.94 -21.95
N ALA A 128 -19.08 -30.00 -23.24
CA ALA A 128 -18.02 -30.85 -23.78
C ALA A 128 -17.12 -30.01 -24.70
N LYS A 129 -15.85 -30.40 -24.85
CA LYS A 129 -14.91 -29.65 -25.70
C LYS A 129 -15.27 -29.74 -27.18
N LYS A 130 -15.62 -30.94 -27.64
CA LYS A 130 -16.00 -31.20 -29.03
C LYS A 130 -16.86 -32.46 -29.11
N ILE A 131 -17.86 -32.46 -29.98
CA ILE A 131 -18.65 -33.64 -30.32
C ILE A 131 -18.87 -33.72 -31.83
N THR A 132 -19.30 -34.90 -32.30
CA THR A 132 -19.87 -35.07 -33.63
C THR A 132 -21.33 -35.49 -33.49
N VAL A 133 -22.22 -34.90 -34.28
CA VAL A 133 -23.63 -35.27 -34.33
C VAL A 133 -24.01 -35.77 -35.72
N ILE A 134 -24.97 -36.69 -35.78
CA ILE A 134 -25.51 -37.26 -37.02
C ILE A 134 -26.91 -36.70 -37.24
N ASN A 135 -27.05 -35.84 -38.24
CA ASN A 135 -28.32 -35.23 -38.61
C ASN A 135 -29.34 -36.32 -39.02
N GLN A 136 -30.52 -36.32 -38.41
CA GLN A 136 -31.54 -37.34 -38.67
C GLN A 136 -32.29 -37.12 -39.99
N ALA A 137 -32.15 -35.96 -40.64
CA ALA A 137 -32.79 -35.67 -41.92
C ALA A 137 -32.06 -36.31 -43.11
N ASP A 138 -30.73 -36.32 -43.10
CA ASP A 138 -29.89 -36.71 -44.25
C ASP A 138 -28.69 -37.59 -43.87
N ASN A 139 -28.52 -37.93 -42.59
CA ASN A 139 -27.39 -38.67 -42.03
C ASN A 139 -26.02 -37.99 -42.22
N SER A 140 -26.00 -36.68 -42.48
CA SER A 140 -24.76 -35.91 -42.48
C SER A 140 -24.16 -35.83 -41.08
N GLU A 141 -22.83 -35.85 -40.99
CA GLU A 141 -22.11 -35.62 -39.75
C GLU A 141 -21.76 -34.14 -39.62
N VAL A 142 -21.97 -33.58 -38.43
CA VAL A 142 -21.63 -32.19 -38.09
C VAL A 142 -20.77 -32.20 -36.84
N GLU A 143 -19.59 -31.60 -36.92
CA GLU A 143 -18.76 -31.34 -35.73
C GLU A 143 -19.25 -30.08 -35.02
N ILE A 144 -19.32 -30.14 -33.70
CA ILE A 144 -19.70 -29.02 -32.85
C ILE A 144 -18.61 -28.84 -31.79
N ASP A 145 -17.99 -27.67 -31.82
CA ASP A 145 -17.04 -27.24 -30.79
C ASP A 145 -17.78 -26.56 -29.64
N HIS A 146 -17.33 -26.86 -28.42
CA HIS A 146 -17.85 -26.29 -27.18
C HIS A 146 -19.38 -26.38 -26.99
N PRO A 147 -20.04 -27.53 -27.28
CA PRO A 147 -21.49 -27.67 -27.09
C PRO A 147 -21.90 -27.63 -25.62
N VAL A 148 -23.13 -27.15 -25.40
CA VAL A 148 -23.83 -27.24 -24.11
C VAL A 148 -25.03 -28.16 -24.22
N LEU A 149 -25.09 -29.21 -23.41
CA LEU A 149 -26.22 -30.13 -23.31
C LEU A 149 -27.10 -29.76 -22.11
N SER A 150 -28.38 -29.48 -22.34
CA SER A 150 -29.43 -29.60 -21.30
C SER A 150 -29.93 -31.03 -21.29
N LEU A 151 -29.57 -31.77 -20.24
CA LEU A 151 -29.76 -33.22 -20.17
C LEU A 151 -31.23 -33.63 -20.16
N GLY A 152 -32.03 -33.03 -19.29
CA GLY A 152 -33.46 -33.32 -19.12
C GLY A 152 -34.30 -32.88 -20.32
N SER A 153 -33.94 -31.75 -20.94
CA SER A 153 -34.63 -31.24 -22.14
C SER A 153 -34.19 -31.93 -23.43
N ARG A 154 -33.06 -32.67 -23.41
CA ARG A 154 -32.42 -33.26 -24.60
C ARG A 154 -32.13 -32.22 -25.69
N VAL A 155 -31.66 -31.06 -25.27
CA VAL A 155 -31.33 -29.94 -26.17
C VAL A 155 -29.83 -29.67 -26.11
N LEU A 156 -29.21 -29.62 -27.29
CA LEU A 156 -27.87 -29.09 -27.48
C LEU A 156 -27.96 -27.61 -27.84
N ASN A 157 -27.13 -26.80 -27.19
CA ASN A 157 -27.04 -25.35 -27.28
C ASN A 157 -28.39 -24.69 -26.96
N PRO A 158 -28.92 -24.84 -25.73
CA PRO A 158 -30.27 -24.40 -25.37
C PRO A 158 -30.49 -22.88 -25.48
N ILE A 159 -29.45 -22.05 -25.65
CA ILE A 159 -29.58 -20.60 -25.76
C ILE A 159 -29.18 -20.08 -27.16
N PRO A 160 -29.96 -19.15 -27.75
CA PRO A 160 -29.83 -18.70 -29.14
C PRO A 160 -28.61 -17.84 -29.56
N PHE A 161 -27.55 -17.67 -28.75
CA PHE A 161 -26.49 -16.70 -29.11
C PHE A 161 -25.07 -17.13 -28.79
N GLY A 162 -24.21 -17.10 -29.82
CA GLY A 162 -22.74 -17.00 -29.74
C GLY A 162 -22.03 -18.25 -29.20
N ARG A 163 -20.87 -18.60 -29.76
CA ARG A 163 -20.05 -19.73 -29.27
C ARG A 163 -19.79 -19.56 -27.76
N TYR A 164 -20.01 -20.62 -26.99
CA TYR A 164 -20.05 -20.59 -25.53
C TYR A 164 -18.64 -20.52 -24.90
N PHE A 165 -18.39 -19.50 -24.06
CA PHE A 165 -17.13 -19.29 -23.32
C PHE A 165 -17.01 -20.17 -22.07
N ILE A 166 -17.48 -21.42 -22.14
CA ILE A 166 -17.42 -22.30 -20.95
C ILE A 166 -16.01 -22.88 -20.78
N ASP A 167 -15.19 -22.92 -21.83
CA ASP A 167 -13.81 -23.43 -21.80
C ASP A 167 -12.79 -22.31 -21.57
N VAL A 168 -13.01 -21.44 -20.58
CA VAL A 168 -12.02 -20.39 -20.26
C VAL A 168 -10.80 -21.01 -19.58
N PRO A 169 -9.56 -20.71 -20.03
CA PRO A 169 -8.32 -21.32 -19.54
C PRO A 169 -7.85 -20.72 -18.21
N ILE A 170 -8.77 -20.67 -17.25
CA ILE A 170 -8.56 -20.27 -15.86
C ILE A 170 -9.36 -21.26 -15.02
N GLU A 171 -8.72 -21.88 -14.03
CA GLU A 171 -9.38 -22.79 -13.09
C GLU A 171 -9.97 -22.01 -11.92
N ALA A 172 -11.05 -22.51 -11.30
CA ALA A 172 -11.65 -21.86 -10.13
C ALA A 172 -10.70 -21.81 -8.92
N GLU A 173 -9.74 -22.73 -8.88
CA GLU A 173 -8.75 -22.92 -7.82
C GLU A 173 -7.48 -22.10 -8.03
N ASP A 174 -7.36 -21.37 -9.14
CA ASP A 174 -6.24 -20.47 -9.38
C ASP A 174 -6.34 -19.26 -8.42
N PRO A 175 -5.46 -19.16 -7.40
CA PRO A 175 -5.60 -18.14 -6.36
C PRO A 175 -5.32 -16.71 -6.86
N ARG A 176 -4.84 -16.57 -8.10
CA ARG A 176 -4.55 -15.28 -8.72
C ARG A 176 -5.81 -14.59 -9.24
N PHE A 177 -6.84 -15.36 -9.54
CA PHE A 177 -8.06 -14.88 -10.17
C PHE A 177 -9.24 -15.02 -9.20
N HIS A 178 -9.91 -13.91 -8.94
CA HIS A 178 -11.20 -13.88 -8.26
C HIS A 178 -12.30 -13.70 -9.29
N ILE A 179 -13.33 -14.54 -9.26
CA ILE A 179 -14.45 -14.46 -10.21
C ILE A 179 -15.61 -13.75 -9.53
N GLU A 180 -16.01 -12.62 -10.12
CA GLU A 180 -17.17 -11.85 -9.67
C GLU A 180 -18.31 -11.99 -10.67
N TYR A 181 -19.51 -12.19 -10.16
CA TYR A 181 -20.72 -12.29 -10.96
C TYR A 181 -21.54 -11.00 -10.85
N THR A 182 -21.77 -10.32 -11.97
CA THR A 182 -22.56 -9.06 -11.99
C THR A 182 -24.04 -9.30 -11.68
N SER A 183 -24.55 -10.49 -11.98
CA SER A 183 -25.92 -10.91 -11.65
C SER A 183 -25.89 -12.38 -11.25
N GLU A 184 -25.57 -12.63 -9.98
CA GLU A 184 -25.25 -13.96 -9.45
C GLU A 184 -26.39 -14.97 -9.64
N ASP A 185 -27.64 -14.52 -9.64
CA ASP A 185 -28.81 -15.35 -9.88
C ASP A 185 -28.99 -15.78 -11.34
N GLN A 186 -28.42 -15.03 -12.28
CA GLN A 186 -28.45 -15.31 -13.70
C GLN A 186 -27.12 -15.91 -14.19
N ALA A 187 -26.03 -15.70 -13.46
CA ALA A 187 -24.68 -16.13 -13.82
C ALA A 187 -24.62 -17.59 -14.29
N THR A 188 -25.17 -18.52 -13.50
CA THR A 188 -25.29 -19.95 -13.87
C THR A 188 -25.83 -20.19 -15.30
N ARG A 189 -26.80 -19.38 -15.74
CA ARG A 189 -27.42 -19.46 -17.06
C ARG A 189 -26.75 -18.60 -18.11
N PHE A 190 -25.92 -17.62 -17.73
CA PHE A 190 -25.29 -16.65 -18.63
C PHE A 190 -23.77 -16.57 -18.47
N ASN A 191 -23.13 -17.62 -17.92
CA ASN A 191 -21.68 -17.76 -17.75
C ASN A 191 -20.90 -17.57 -19.08
N TYR A 192 -21.56 -17.71 -20.22
CA TYR A 192 -20.99 -17.50 -21.55
C TYR A 192 -21.05 -16.04 -22.03
N HIS A 193 -21.57 -15.10 -21.26
CA HIS A 193 -21.72 -13.71 -21.70
C HIS A 193 -20.90 -12.78 -20.79
N GLY A 194 -19.89 -12.12 -21.36
CA GLY A 194 -18.94 -11.23 -20.67
C GLY A 194 -19.54 -9.93 -20.11
N GLY A 195 -20.81 -9.93 -19.72
CA GLY A 195 -21.44 -8.87 -18.91
C GLY A 195 -22.04 -9.39 -17.60
N TYR A 196 -22.13 -10.72 -17.44
CA TYR A 196 -22.67 -11.36 -16.23
C TYR A 196 -21.59 -11.79 -15.25
N TRP A 197 -20.33 -11.73 -15.66
CA TRP A 197 -19.18 -12.07 -14.86
C TRP A 197 -17.94 -11.30 -15.32
N LYS A 198 -16.94 -11.25 -14.45
CA LYS A 198 -15.61 -10.73 -14.70
C LYS A 198 -14.61 -11.48 -13.81
N PHE A 199 -13.36 -11.55 -14.23
CA PHE A 199 -12.28 -11.95 -13.33
C PHE A 199 -11.61 -10.69 -12.76
N VAL A 200 -11.11 -10.80 -11.54
CA VAL A 200 -10.40 -9.76 -10.81
C VAL A 200 -9.08 -10.33 -10.35
N VAL A 201 -7.98 -9.68 -10.69
CA VAL A 201 -6.64 -10.00 -10.20
C VAL A 201 -6.21 -8.90 -9.23
N PRO A 202 -6.24 -9.16 -7.91
CA PRO A 202 -5.78 -8.18 -6.94
C PRO A 202 -4.27 -8.08 -6.98
N MET A 203 -3.76 -6.88 -7.19
CA MET A 203 -2.34 -6.54 -7.22
C MET A 203 -2.03 -5.57 -6.10
N SER A 204 -0.97 -5.85 -5.33
CA SER A 204 -0.50 -4.96 -4.29
C SER A 204 1.01 -5.10 -4.11
N GLU A 205 1.67 -3.96 -3.97
CA GLU A 205 3.06 -3.81 -3.61
C GLU A 205 3.13 -2.78 -2.48
N GLU A 206 3.90 -3.08 -1.43
CA GLU A 206 4.16 -2.14 -0.33
C GLU A 206 5.53 -1.51 -0.49
N TYR A 207 5.65 -0.25 -0.09
CA TYR A 207 6.89 0.51 -0.07
C TYR A 207 7.33 0.77 1.37
N SER A 208 8.61 0.57 1.62
CA SER A 208 9.27 0.81 2.89
C SER A 208 9.05 2.24 3.40
N TYR A 209 9.13 2.39 4.73
CA TYR A 209 9.15 3.70 5.38
C TYR A 209 10.33 3.77 6.36
N ASP A 210 10.79 4.98 6.65
CA ASP A 210 11.88 5.20 7.58
C ASP A 210 11.37 5.42 9.01
N THR A 211 12.16 4.96 9.98
CA THR A 211 12.04 5.40 11.37
C THR A 211 13.03 6.53 11.61
N ILE A 212 12.50 7.68 12.00
CA ILE A 212 13.24 8.93 12.14
C ILE A 212 13.14 9.39 13.60
N VAL A 213 14.28 9.76 14.17
CA VAL A 213 14.31 10.52 15.43
C VAL A 213 14.38 12.01 15.07
N GLN A 214 13.56 12.82 15.73
CA GLN A 214 13.54 14.27 15.57
C GLN A 214 13.67 14.95 16.94
N ALA A 215 14.56 15.94 17.03
CA ALA A 215 14.62 16.82 18.20
C ALA A 215 13.44 17.82 18.18
N ASP A 216 12.78 18.00 19.31
CA ASP A 216 11.59 18.84 19.45
C ASP A 216 11.71 19.72 20.71
N GLU A 217 11.98 21.01 20.53
CA GLU A 217 12.15 21.97 21.65
C GLU A 217 10.84 22.27 22.38
N SER A 218 9.69 21.84 21.85
CA SER A 218 8.40 22.00 22.54
C SER A 218 8.14 20.93 23.59
N LEU A 219 8.95 19.86 23.59
CA LEU A 219 8.91 18.74 24.53
C LEU A 219 10.06 18.83 25.53
N LYS A 220 9.81 18.43 26.77
CA LYS A 220 10.84 18.46 27.84
C LYS A 220 11.81 17.30 27.72
N THR A 221 12.99 17.39 28.35
CA THR A 221 13.90 16.23 28.45
C THR A 221 13.18 15.00 29.03
N ASN A 222 13.37 13.85 28.37
CA ASN A 222 12.70 12.56 28.60
C ASN A 222 11.23 12.47 28.16
N GLU A 223 10.64 13.53 27.60
CA GLU A 223 9.35 13.43 26.92
C GLU A 223 9.57 12.95 25.48
N THR A 224 8.73 12.01 25.05
CA THR A 224 8.72 11.51 23.68
C THR A 224 7.31 11.46 23.14
N VAL A 225 7.17 11.75 21.85
CA VAL A 225 5.92 11.62 21.11
C VAL A 225 6.19 10.81 19.85
N ILE A 226 5.38 9.79 19.59
CA ILE A 226 5.56 8.89 18.46
C ILE A 226 4.43 9.11 17.47
N ASP A 227 4.80 9.51 16.26
CA ASP A 227 3.93 9.51 15.10
C ASP A 227 4.19 8.22 14.32
N GLU A 228 3.22 7.29 14.31
CA GLU A 228 3.43 5.95 13.76
C GLU A 228 3.60 5.93 12.25
N GLY A 229 4.49 5.05 11.79
CA GLY A 229 4.75 4.84 10.37
C GLY A 229 3.64 4.05 9.68
N ALA A 230 3.61 4.12 8.36
CA ALA A 230 2.76 3.31 7.50
C ALA A 230 3.49 3.06 6.17
N PHE A 231 3.41 1.84 5.66
CA PHE A 231 3.92 1.53 4.34
C PHE A 231 3.19 2.35 3.27
N GLY A 232 3.95 2.74 2.25
CA GLY A 232 3.35 3.19 1.01
C GLY A 232 2.74 1.99 0.29
N THR A 233 1.79 2.23 -0.60
CA THR A 233 1.17 1.16 -1.37
C THR A 233 1.06 1.55 -2.82
N LYS A 234 1.26 0.57 -3.69
CA LYS A 234 0.79 0.57 -5.07
C LYS A 234 -0.16 -0.60 -5.19
N SER A 235 -1.41 -0.35 -5.58
CA SER A 235 -2.43 -1.41 -5.59
C SER A 235 -3.46 -1.21 -6.69
N ALA A 236 -4.01 -2.31 -7.18
CA ALA A 236 -5.06 -2.31 -8.18
C ALA A 236 -5.88 -3.60 -8.10
N ASN A 237 -7.18 -3.49 -8.35
CA ASN A 237 -8.01 -4.64 -8.70
C ASN A 237 -8.12 -4.66 -10.22
N VAL A 238 -7.33 -5.51 -10.87
CA VAL A 238 -7.32 -5.58 -12.34
C VAL A 238 -8.51 -6.40 -12.80
N ILE A 239 -9.44 -5.74 -13.48
CA ILE A 239 -10.70 -6.32 -13.90
C ILE A 239 -10.59 -6.73 -15.36
N GLY A 240 -10.81 -8.00 -15.65
CA GLY A 240 -10.81 -8.50 -17.01
C GLY A 240 -12.00 -9.39 -17.33
N GLN A 241 -12.20 -9.58 -18.63
CA GLN A 241 -13.29 -10.37 -19.17
C GLN A 241 -12.94 -10.88 -20.56
N PHE A 242 -13.52 -12.01 -20.93
CA PHE A 242 -13.47 -12.53 -22.29
C PHE A 242 -14.61 -11.90 -23.11
N THR A 243 -14.30 -11.23 -24.22
CA THR A 243 -15.30 -10.48 -25.02
C THR A 243 -15.44 -11.05 -26.42
N ASN A 244 -16.69 -11.22 -26.87
CA ASN A 244 -17.04 -11.70 -28.21
C ASN A 244 -17.27 -10.53 -29.19
N ILE A 245 -16.28 -9.68 -29.43
CA ILE A 245 -16.52 -8.46 -30.23
C ILE A 245 -16.60 -8.72 -31.74
N ASN A 246 -16.12 -9.85 -32.27
CA ASN A 246 -16.19 -10.12 -33.72
C ASN A 246 -16.79 -11.48 -34.09
N THR A 247 -18.09 -11.43 -34.31
CA THR A 247 -18.98 -12.37 -35.02
C THR A 247 -18.32 -13.21 -36.11
N ILE A 248 -18.62 -14.51 -36.14
CA ILE A 248 -18.61 -15.43 -37.31
C ILE A 248 -17.23 -15.70 -37.99
N THR A 249 -16.21 -14.85 -37.84
CA THR A 249 -14.94 -14.95 -38.59
C THR A 249 -13.67 -14.86 -37.73
N SER A 250 -13.79 -14.83 -36.40
CA SER A 250 -12.67 -14.73 -35.45
C SER A 250 -12.23 -16.13 -34.97
N PRO A 251 -10.93 -16.35 -34.64
CA PRO A 251 -10.33 -17.69 -34.65
C PRO A 251 -10.98 -18.66 -33.65
N GLU A 252 -10.86 -19.96 -33.96
CA GLU A 252 -11.37 -21.04 -33.12
C GLU A 252 -10.93 -20.87 -31.66
N PRO A 253 -11.84 -20.97 -30.66
CA PRO A 253 -11.52 -20.75 -29.24
C PRO A 253 -10.33 -21.58 -28.74
N SER A 254 -10.09 -22.75 -29.33
CA SER A 254 -8.93 -23.60 -29.06
C SER A 254 -7.57 -22.94 -29.35
N VAL A 255 -7.47 -22.05 -30.34
CA VAL A 255 -6.25 -21.30 -30.70
C VAL A 255 -6.02 -20.15 -29.72
N VAL A 256 -7.11 -19.48 -29.33
CA VAL A 256 -7.10 -18.40 -28.35
C VAL A 256 -6.65 -18.90 -26.98
N TYR A 257 -7.20 -20.01 -26.49
CA TYR A 257 -6.94 -20.51 -25.14
C TYR A 257 -5.58 -21.19 -24.98
N SER A 258 -5.04 -21.80 -26.05
CA SER A 258 -3.70 -22.39 -26.02
C SER A 258 -2.59 -21.35 -25.97
N THR A 259 -2.85 -20.12 -26.41
CA THR A 259 -1.89 -19.01 -26.42
C THR A 259 -2.12 -18.00 -25.29
N ASN A 260 -3.32 -17.96 -24.69
CA ASN A 260 -3.70 -17.01 -23.64
C ASN A 260 -4.33 -17.73 -22.43
N ASN A 261 -3.53 -18.54 -21.74
CA ASN A 261 -3.93 -19.21 -20.50
C ASN A 261 -3.74 -18.32 -19.26
N ALA A 262 -4.18 -18.79 -18.10
CA ALA A 262 -4.07 -18.07 -16.83
C ALA A 262 -2.66 -17.54 -16.52
N ASP A 263 -1.60 -18.30 -16.80
CA ASP A 263 -0.22 -17.85 -16.55
C ASP A 263 0.16 -16.69 -17.47
N VAL A 264 -0.20 -16.77 -18.76
CA VAL A 264 0.06 -15.70 -19.73
C VAL A 264 -0.70 -14.44 -19.35
N ILE A 265 -1.99 -14.56 -19.04
CA ILE A 265 -2.84 -13.43 -18.64
C ILE A 265 -2.28 -12.77 -17.38
N TYR A 266 -1.97 -13.56 -16.35
CA TYR A 266 -1.42 -13.04 -15.10
C TYR A 266 -0.08 -12.33 -15.32
N ASN A 267 0.83 -12.91 -16.11
CA ASN A 267 2.14 -12.30 -16.35
C ASN A 267 2.04 -10.98 -17.14
N ASN A 268 1.08 -10.87 -18.07
CA ASN A 268 0.80 -9.60 -18.74
C ASN A 268 0.31 -8.55 -17.73
N ILE A 269 -0.63 -8.92 -16.86
CA ILE A 269 -1.14 -8.04 -15.79
C ILE A 269 -0.01 -7.60 -14.84
N VAL A 270 0.86 -8.51 -14.42
CA VAL A 270 2.04 -8.18 -13.59
C VAL A 270 2.95 -7.17 -14.28
N THR A 271 3.18 -7.37 -15.58
CA THR A 271 4.03 -6.47 -16.38
C THR A 271 3.41 -5.07 -16.45
N ASP A 272 2.13 -4.97 -16.75
CA ASP A 272 1.43 -3.68 -16.86
C ASP A 272 1.32 -2.98 -15.51
N PHE A 273 1.03 -3.75 -14.45
CA PHE A 273 1.04 -3.24 -13.08
C PHE A 273 2.41 -2.68 -12.72
N ASN A 274 3.50 -3.39 -12.99
CA ASN A 274 4.85 -2.91 -12.70
C ASN A 274 5.20 -1.64 -13.51
N ASN A 275 4.75 -1.54 -14.75
CA ASN A 275 4.99 -0.39 -15.62
C ASN A 275 4.15 0.86 -15.27
N ALA A 276 3.03 0.68 -14.57
CA ALA A 276 2.18 1.80 -14.15
C ALA A 276 2.95 2.77 -13.22
N THR A 277 2.68 4.07 -13.36
CA THR A 277 3.27 5.15 -12.55
C THR A 277 2.19 6.09 -12.03
N GLU A 278 2.49 6.91 -11.02
CA GLU A 278 1.54 7.94 -10.54
C GLU A 278 1.05 8.88 -11.65
N ALA A 279 1.90 9.20 -12.63
CA ALA A 279 1.54 10.06 -13.75
C ALA A 279 0.74 9.33 -14.85
N ASN A 280 0.81 8.01 -14.89
CA ASN A 280 0.07 7.16 -15.82
C ASN A 280 -0.40 5.88 -15.11
N PRO A 281 -1.46 5.98 -14.28
CA PRO A 281 -1.91 4.89 -13.41
C PRO A 281 -2.85 3.91 -14.11
N GLU A 282 -3.36 4.26 -15.29
CA GLU A 282 -4.36 3.46 -16.01
C GLU A 282 -3.68 2.26 -16.68
N ILE A 283 -4.23 1.08 -16.44
CA ILE A 283 -3.95 -0.15 -17.16
C ILE A 283 -5.14 -0.39 -18.10
N TYR A 284 -4.85 -0.58 -19.39
CA TYR A 284 -5.87 -0.92 -20.36
C TYR A 284 -5.27 -1.71 -21.53
N HIS A 285 -5.75 -2.93 -21.71
CA HIS A 285 -5.34 -3.77 -22.84
C HIS A 285 -6.52 -4.55 -23.43
N ASN A 286 -6.62 -4.50 -24.76
CA ASN A 286 -7.53 -5.30 -25.56
C ASN A 286 -6.74 -6.35 -26.34
N PHE A 287 -7.25 -7.57 -26.34
CA PHE A 287 -6.73 -8.73 -27.06
C PHE A 287 -7.85 -9.34 -27.91
N ASP A 288 -7.48 -10.26 -28.80
CA ASP A 288 -8.46 -10.98 -29.62
C ASP A 288 -9.44 -11.84 -28.78
N TRP A 289 -9.07 -12.15 -27.54
CA TRP A 289 -9.87 -12.96 -26.62
C TRP A 289 -10.75 -12.16 -25.67
N GLY A 290 -10.51 -10.86 -25.52
CA GLY A 290 -11.03 -10.08 -24.41
C GLY A 290 -10.11 -8.94 -24.04
N GLY A 291 -10.10 -8.58 -22.77
CA GLY A 291 -9.27 -7.51 -22.27
C GLY A 291 -9.35 -7.38 -20.76
N TYR A 292 -8.51 -6.50 -20.24
CA TYR A 292 -8.55 -6.09 -18.84
C TYR A 292 -8.23 -4.61 -18.69
N THR A 293 -8.67 -4.06 -17.57
CA THR A 293 -8.45 -2.67 -17.21
C THR A 293 -8.32 -2.52 -15.69
N ALA A 294 -7.60 -1.49 -15.26
CA ALA A 294 -7.51 -1.11 -13.86
C ALA A 294 -7.06 0.34 -13.73
N ASP A 295 -7.39 0.97 -12.61
CA ASP A 295 -6.74 2.19 -12.15
C ASP A 295 -5.82 1.83 -10.97
N VAL A 296 -4.51 2.06 -11.13
CA VAL A 296 -3.55 1.82 -10.06
C VAL A 296 -3.55 2.97 -9.06
N VAL A 297 -3.73 2.64 -7.80
CA VAL A 297 -3.75 3.59 -6.68
C VAL A 297 -2.40 3.58 -5.99
N TYR A 298 -1.85 4.78 -5.79
CA TYR A 298 -0.59 5.01 -5.09
C TYR A 298 -0.85 5.75 -3.78
N THR A 299 -0.30 5.22 -2.69
CA THR A 299 -0.29 5.86 -1.39
C THR A 299 1.17 6.04 -0.97
N ALA A 300 1.59 7.26 -0.69
CA ALA A 300 2.95 7.52 -0.21
C ALA A 300 3.18 6.91 1.18
N PRO A 301 4.38 6.39 1.47
CA PRO A 301 4.72 5.93 2.81
C PRO A 301 4.67 7.08 3.81
N ARG A 302 4.32 6.77 5.05
CA ARG A 302 4.45 7.68 6.18
C ARG A 302 5.57 7.18 7.07
N ASN A 303 6.60 8.00 7.22
CA ASN A 303 7.70 7.68 8.14
C ASN A 303 7.19 7.65 9.58
N ARG A 304 7.76 6.75 10.37
CA ARG A 304 7.60 6.74 11.82
C ARG A 304 8.50 7.82 12.40
N ILE A 305 7.96 8.76 13.15
CA ILE A 305 8.73 9.85 13.74
C ILE A 305 8.66 9.74 15.26
N ILE A 306 9.83 9.55 15.87
CA ILE A 306 10.02 9.62 17.32
C ILE A 306 10.54 11.01 17.63
N ARG A 307 9.66 11.87 18.14
CA ARG A 307 10.03 13.20 18.62
C ARG A 307 10.53 13.08 20.04
N VAL A 308 11.69 13.69 20.30
CA VAL A 308 12.40 13.61 21.58
C VAL A 308 12.66 15.03 22.07
N GLY A 309 12.27 15.30 23.32
CA GLY A 309 12.42 16.62 23.91
C GLY A 309 13.88 17.03 24.13
N ILE A 310 14.16 18.28 23.80
CA ILE A 310 15.43 18.96 24.07
C ILE A 310 15.14 20.15 24.99
N ASP A 311 16.02 20.38 25.96
CA ASP A 311 15.95 21.57 26.82
C ASP A 311 17.23 22.40 26.67
N TYR A 312 17.13 23.67 27.01
CA TYR A 312 18.24 24.61 27.10
C TYR A 312 18.34 25.25 28.49
N THR A 313 19.53 25.75 28.79
CA THR A 313 19.78 26.60 29.96
C THR A 313 20.19 28.01 29.52
N HIS A 314 19.49 29.00 30.05
CA HIS A 314 19.73 30.42 29.81
C HIS A 314 20.20 31.13 31.08
N TYR A 315 21.14 32.07 30.91
CA TYR A 315 21.65 32.92 31.97
C TYR A 315 21.42 34.38 31.57
N ILE A 316 20.47 35.04 32.22
CA ILE A 316 20.04 36.40 31.85
C ILE A 316 20.11 37.34 33.06
N ALA A 317 20.22 38.64 32.83
CA ALA A 317 20.02 39.66 33.85
C ALA A 317 18.52 39.92 34.09
N GLU A 318 18.16 40.61 35.19
CA GLU A 318 16.77 41.01 35.48
C GLU A 318 16.11 41.82 34.36
N ASP A 319 16.89 42.52 33.52
CA ASP A 319 16.38 43.27 32.36
C ASP A 319 16.26 42.44 31.07
N GLY A 320 16.57 41.14 31.13
CA GLY A 320 16.54 40.21 29.99
C GLY A 320 17.85 40.12 29.19
N THR A 321 18.89 40.88 29.55
CA THR A 321 20.19 40.80 28.87
C THR A 321 20.83 39.43 29.05
N VAL A 322 21.21 38.77 27.95
CA VAL A 322 21.93 37.47 27.99
C VAL A 322 23.34 37.67 28.54
N LEU A 323 23.67 36.97 29.63
CA LEU A 323 24.96 37.08 30.33
C LEU A 323 25.96 36.00 29.92
N LEU A 324 25.47 34.79 29.61
CA LEU A 324 26.26 33.68 29.08
C LEU A 324 25.52 33.08 27.87
N PRO A 325 26.23 32.46 26.90
CA PRO A 325 25.59 31.75 25.81
C PRO A 325 24.59 30.70 26.32
N THR A 326 23.49 30.52 25.59
CA THR A 326 22.57 29.40 25.82
C THR A 326 23.33 28.08 25.74
N VAL A 327 23.08 27.18 26.69
CA VAL A 327 23.73 25.88 26.78
C VAL A 327 22.71 24.77 26.56
N TYR A 328 23.07 23.75 25.79
CA TYR A 328 22.23 22.57 25.59
C TYR A 328 22.09 21.75 26.89
N GLY A 329 20.88 21.28 27.16
CA GLY A 329 20.50 20.53 28.34
C GLY A 329 20.31 21.40 29.59
N LEU A 330 19.85 20.76 30.66
CA LEU A 330 19.62 21.37 31.97
C LEU A 330 20.92 21.42 32.77
N GLN A 331 21.53 22.60 32.84
CA GLN A 331 22.77 22.89 33.56
C GLN A 331 22.48 23.58 34.90
N GLY A 332 23.47 23.58 35.80
CA GLY A 332 23.39 24.27 37.09
C GLY A 332 23.60 25.78 36.98
N ALA A 333 23.34 26.52 38.07
CA ALA A 333 23.63 27.95 38.13
C ALA A 333 25.14 28.22 38.06
N GLU A 334 25.53 29.28 37.34
CA GLU A 334 26.92 29.71 37.21
C GLU A 334 27.22 30.93 38.09
N THR A 335 28.49 31.10 38.47
CA THR A 335 28.96 32.31 39.17
C THR A 335 29.40 33.37 38.17
N ILE A 336 28.64 34.46 38.05
CA ILE A 336 28.88 35.54 37.09
C ILE A 336 29.41 36.77 37.82
N SER A 337 30.62 37.23 37.44
CA SER A 337 31.27 38.38 38.06
C SER A 337 30.39 39.63 38.00
N GLY A 338 30.18 40.30 39.15
CA GLY A 338 29.35 41.50 39.25
C GLY A 338 27.85 41.23 39.43
N TYR A 339 27.42 39.97 39.49
CA TYR A 339 26.02 39.59 39.64
C TYR A 339 25.83 38.56 40.76
N HIS A 340 24.61 38.51 41.31
CA HIS A 340 24.15 37.41 42.18
C HIS A 340 22.89 36.79 41.59
N LEU A 341 22.71 35.48 41.82
CA LEU A 341 21.51 34.77 41.39
C LEU A 341 20.29 35.33 42.15
N SER A 342 19.29 35.79 41.40
CA SER A 342 18.05 36.36 41.92
C SER A 342 16.93 35.31 41.88
N GLU A 343 16.75 34.66 40.72
CA GLU A 343 15.65 33.73 40.48
C GLU A 343 16.11 32.54 39.64
N THR A 344 15.49 31.38 39.86
CA THR A 344 15.54 30.23 38.96
C THR A 344 14.13 29.86 38.58
N ARG A 345 13.85 29.76 37.29
CA ARG A 345 12.56 29.29 36.79
C ARG A 345 12.70 28.27 35.68
N THR A 346 11.65 27.49 35.49
CA THR A 346 11.51 26.53 34.40
C THR A 346 10.40 27.04 33.48
N GLU A 347 10.71 27.17 32.20
CA GLU A 347 9.76 27.60 31.17
C GLU A 347 8.81 26.46 30.80
N ALA A 348 7.75 26.78 30.06
CA ALA A 348 6.70 25.80 29.72
C ALA A 348 7.23 24.61 28.90
N ASN A 349 8.22 24.86 28.04
CA ASN A 349 8.88 23.87 27.20
C ASN A 349 9.92 23.02 27.96
N GLY A 350 10.25 23.37 29.21
CA GLY A 350 11.22 22.64 30.03
C GLY A 350 12.53 23.39 30.27
N ASP A 351 12.80 24.44 29.49
CA ASP A 351 14.04 25.21 29.59
C ASP A 351 14.28 25.77 31.00
N ARG A 352 15.55 25.83 31.39
CA ARG A 352 15.98 26.41 32.65
C ARG A 352 16.45 27.84 32.43
N VAL A 353 15.88 28.79 33.18
CA VAL A 353 16.32 30.19 33.15
C VAL A 353 16.82 30.59 34.52
N TYR A 354 18.09 31.02 34.57
CA TYR A 354 18.71 31.66 35.73
C TYR A 354 18.73 33.17 35.53
N VAL A 355 18.06 33.91 36.42
CA VAL A 355 17.99 35.37 36.38
C VAL A 355 18.91 35.97 37.43
N TYR A 356 19.77 36.89 37.00
CA TYR A 356 20.82 37.49 37.80
C TYR A 356 20.61 38.99 38.02
N LYS A 357 20.94 39.46 39.23
CA LYS A 357 20.87 40.88 39.60
C LYS A 357 22.27 41.43 39.85
N THR A 358 22.52 42.67 39.41
CA THR A 358 23.80 43.34 39.65
C THR A 358 24.08 43.51 41.15
N ILE A 359 25.33 43.31 41.55
CA ILE A 359 25.78 43.60 42.91
C ILE A 359 26.01 45.11 42.98
N ALA A 360 25.16 45.83 43.70
CA ALA A 360 25.35 47.26 43.92
C ALA A 360 26.69 47.47 44.64
N ALA A 361 27.61 48.22 44.01
CA ALA A 361 28.80 48.69 44.68
C ALA A 361 28.34 49.53 45.89
N ALA A 362 28.74 49.12 47.10
CA ALA A 362 28.57 49.95 48.28
C ALA A 362 29.18 51.31 47.95
N SER A 363 28.32 52.33 47.79
CA SER A 363 28.79 53.69 47.59
C SER A 363 29.61 54.03 48.82
N ALA A 364 30.92 54.19 48.63
CA ALA A 364 31.81 54.64 49.68
C ALA A 364 31.21 55.92 50.27
N SER A 365 30.76 55.84 51.53
CA SER A 365 30.37 57.02 52.29
C SER A 365 31.57 57.97 52.31
N THR A 366 31.43 59.10 51.63
CA THR A 366 32.41 60.18 51.65
C THR A 366 32.57 60.66 53.10
N PRO A 367 33.79 60.77 53.65
CA PRO A 367 33.98 61.41 54.94
C PRO A 367 33.60 62.89 54.83
N LYS A 368 32.78 63.36 55.77
CA LYS A 368 32.49 64.79 55.93
C LYS A 368 33.74 65.46 56.51
N THR A 369 34.45 66.20 55.70
CA THR A 369 35.59 67.03 56.12
C THR A 369 35.05 68.34 56.67
N ASP A 370 35.05 68.51 57.99
CA ASP A 370 35.02 69.80 58.68
C ASP A 370 35.80 69.63 59.98
N ASP A 371 37.12 69.76 59.92
CA ASP A 371 37.84 70.47 60.98
C ASP A 371 39.19 70.98 60.48
N THR A 372 39.35 72.29 60.52
CA THR A 372 40.57 73.01 60.16
C THR A 372 41.38 73.22 61.42
N THR A 373 42.47 72.47 61.62
CA THR A 373 43.64 72.97 62.35
C THR A 373 44.89 72.10 62.16
N ASN A 374 45.95 72.80 61.75
CA ASN A 374 47.36 72.53 62.02
C ASN A 374 48.15 71.41 61.31
N ILE A 375 48.81 71.84 60.23
CA ILE A 375 50.26 71.82 59.94
C ILE A 375 51.13 70.70 60.57
N PHE A 376 51.96 70.12 59.68
CA PHE A 376 53.15 69.27 59.86
C PHE A 376 52.95 67.77 59.75
N GLY A 377 53.55 67.21 58.71
CA GLY A 377 54.33 65.99 58.90
C GLY A 377 54.29 64.98 57.77
N PHE A 378 55.22 65.14 56.83
CA PHE A 378 55.90 64.06 56.09
C PHE A 378 55.05 63.24 55.11
N ALA A 379 55.57 62.69 54.02
CA ALA A 379 56.73 62.90 53.16
C ALA A 379 56.59 61.83 52.05
N VAL A 380 57.39 61.97 50.99
CA VAL A 380 57.80 60.89 50.07
C VAL A 380 56.76 60.54 48.98
N MET A 381 56.80 61.22 47.84
CA MET A 381 57.62 60.99 46.63
C MET A 381 56.84 60.19 45.57
N PHE A 382 56.59 60.78 44.38
CA PHE A 382 57.46 60.71 43.17
C PHE A 382 57.38 59.30 42.57
N MET A 383 57.04 59.06 41.30
CA MET A 383 57.31 59.80 40.07
C MET A 383 56.58 59.08 38.92
N MET A 384 56.11 59.87 37.92
CA MET A 384 56.38 59.74 36.46
C MET A 384 56.10 58.38 35.75
N THR A 385 55.73 58.27 34.47
CA THR A 385 55.51 59.18 33.34
C THR A 385 55.05 58.34 32.14
N ILE A 386 54.19 58.95 31.32
CA ILE A 386 54.26 59.04 29.84
C ILE A 386 54.45 57.74 29.05
N PHE A 387 53.46 57.42 28.20
CA PHE A 387 53.70 57.48 26.75
C PHE A 387 52.51 58.10 26.03
N ALA A 388 52.80 59.24 25.39
CA ALA A 388 51.99 59.90 24.38
C ALA A 388 52.18 59.22 23.02
N GLY A 389 51.18 59.32 22.14
CA GLY A 389 51.31 58.91 20.74
C GLY A 389 50.04 59.18 19.95
N ALA A 390 49.90 60.42 19.48
CA ALA A 390 48.78 60.90 18.69
C ALA A 390 48.88 60.49 17.21
N ARG A 391 47.71 60.28 16.59
CA ARG A 391 47.29 60.61 15.20
C ARG A 391 48.17 60.15 14.03
N ALA A 392 47.57 59.41 13.09
CA ALA A 392 47.38 59.91 11.72
C ALA A 392 46.48 58.98 10.88
N PHE A 393 45.76 59.66 9.99
CA PHE A 393 44.74 59.28 9.04
C PHE A 393 45.39 58.73 7.74
N ILE A 394 44.91 57.63 7.17
CA ILE A 394 45.00 57.36 5.72
C ILE A 394 43.68 56.75 5.25
N ALA A 395 43.09 57.42 4.26
CA ALA A 395 41.96 56.97 3.45
C ALA A 395 42.45 56.33 2.14
N ARG A 396 41.51 55.72 1.40
CA ARG A 396 41.55 55.04 0.07
C ARG A 396 42.02 53.57 0.10
N SER A 397 41.43 52.66 -0.67
CA SER A 397 40.34 52.70 -1.67
C SER A 397 39.84 51.28 -1.88
N LYS A 398 38.54 51.15 -2.22
CA LYS A 398 37.96 49.97 -2.87
C LYS A 398 38.57 49.84 -4.27
N ASP A 399 38.90 48.61 -4.65
CA ASP A 399 38.99 48.21 -6.05
C ASP A 399 38.17 46.93 -6.27
N ALA A 400 37.48 46.96 -7.42
CA ALA A 400 37.00 45.91 -8.32
C ALA A 400 36.75 44.49 -7.80
#